data_AF-A0A839YCR8-F1
#
_entry.id   AF-A0A839YCR8-F1
#
_cell.length_a   1.000
_cell.length_b   1.000
_cell.length_c   1.000
_cell.angle_alpha   90.00
_cell.angle_beta   90.00
_cell.angle_gamma   90.00
#
_symmetry.space_group_name_H-M   'P 1'
#
loop_
_entity.id
_entity.type
_entity.pdbx_description
1 polymer ?
#
loop_
_entity_poly.entity_id
_entity_poly.type
_entity_poly.pdbx_seq_one_letter_code
_entity_poly.pdbx_strand_id
1 'polypeptide(L)'
;MSILQDDNAPLDSMSEEAAEAALMASFEKAADNTNDDPSDDDEAEEPGADEQEQAADEDEADDADEGEEGDDSESDDADAEPAKAPAVTDEAEVEVTVNGETQKFTIGSLKRLAGQEAALTQKSQEADLVGGRAAAALQAAIEAVQEDLSPYADVDWLVLQQQLDPEEFAWHRENAAKAHKRYTKLVGTAQEFEQTLQARQTNESRRQAQACLQELKADVPEWNDKLYSDILAFGVKEGLPEADVSAITNPKVLKLLRKAMLYDQGKAVATKKVQAAPTKVLKGTARQEPAKAATAKKAESRLARTGSDSDAVAVLMGRWA
;
A
#
# COMPACT_ATOMS: atom_id res chain seq x y z
N MET A 1 67.10 -48.66 9.16
CA MET A 1 66.07 -48.54 10.21
C MET A 1 65.72 -47.05 10.26
N SER A 2 64.54 -46.64 9.78
CA SER A 2 63.22 -46.82 10.44
C SER A 2 63.08 -45.85 11.62
N ILE A 3 62.10 -44.94 11.71
CA ILE A 3 60.98 -44.58 10.81
C ILE A 3 60.86 -43.04 10.84
N LEU A 4 60.52 -42.40 9.73
CA LEU A 4 59.90 -41.08 9.72
C LEU A 4 58.44 -41.30 9.33
N GLN A 5 57.53 -41.02 10.26
CA GLN A 5 56.11 -41.30 10.11
C GLN A 5 55.46 -40.25 9.21
N ASP A 6 54.49 -40.66 8.40
CA ASP A 6 53.69 -39.78 7.55
C ASP A 6 52.79 -38.86 8.39
N ASP A 7 52.96 -37.54 8.22
CA ASP A 7 51.97 -36.52 8.57
C ASP A 7 51.71 -35.65 7.32
N ASN A 8 50.97 -36.23 6.36
CA ASN A 8 50.40 -35.50 5.23
C ASN A 8 48.96 -35.95 5.01
N ALA A 9 48.09 -35.55 5.93
CA ALA A 9 46.64 -35.69 5.76
C ALA A 9 46.15 -34.61 4.77
N PRO A 10 45.34 -34.97 3.75
CA PRO A 10 44.76 -34.00 2.85
C PRO A 10 43.68 -33.20 3.57
N LEU A 11 44.01 -31.97 3.95
CA LEU A 11 43.00 -30.95 4.21
C LEU A 11 42.40 -30.49 2.87
N ASP A 12 41.17 -29.96 2.95
CA ASP A 12 40.50 -29.19 1.88
C ASP A 12 39.72 -29.95 0.77
N SER A 13 38.93 -30.97 1.15
CA SER A 13 37.80 -31.45 0.31
C SER A 13 36.47 -31.65 1.08
N MET A 14 36.40 -31.16 2.32
CA MET A 14 35.15 -30.93 3.05
C MET A 14 35.15 -29.46 3.51
N SER A 15 34.22 -28.60 3.08
CA SER A 15 33.01 -28.92 2.31
C SER A 15 32.39 -27.68 1.64
N GLU A 16 32.78 -27.39 0.40
CA GLU A 16 32.02 -26.46 -0.45
C GLU A 16 30.56 -26.93 -0.61
N GLU A 17 30.33 -28.24 -0.78
CA GLU A 17 28.98 -28.82 -0.88
C GLU A 17 28.14 -28.60 0.38
N ALA A 18 28.74 -28.52 1.58
CA ALA A 18 27.99 -28.16 2.79
C ALA A 18 27.87 -26.65 3.02
N ALA A 19 28.79 -25.83 2.47
CA ALA A 19 28.60 -24.39 2.39
C ALA A 19 27.45 -24.04 1.43
N GLU A 20 27.37 -24.70 0.28
CA GLU A 20 26.24 -24.64 -0.65
C GLU A 20 24.95 -25.18 -0.02
N ALA A 21 25.00 -26.28 0.72
CA ALA A 21 23.83 -26.81 1.43
C ALA A 21 23.36 -25.87 2.57
N ALA A 22 24.28 -25.25 3.32
CA ALA A 22 23.95 -24.26 4.33
C ALA A 22 23.37 -22.98 3.71
N LEU A 23 23.90 -22.56 2.57
CA LEU A 23 23.35 -21.48 1.76
C LEU A 23 21.93 -21.83 1.31
N MET A 24 21.70 -23.00 0.68
CA MET A 24 20.36 -23.47 0.29
C MET A 24 19.38 -23.59 1.47
N ALA A 25 19.82 -24.12 2.61
CA ALA A 25 18.99 -24.19 3.82
C ALA A 25 18.62 -22.80 4.35
N SER A 26 19.45 -21.77 4.12
CA SER A 26 19.10 -20.39 4.44
C SER A 26 18.03 -19.80 3.49
N PHE A 27 17.97 -20.23 2.22
CA PHE A 27 16.85 -19.90 1.31
C PHE A 27 15.55 -20.58 1.75
N GLU A 28 15.61 -21.88 2.06
CA GLU A 28 14.44 -22.65 2.49
C GLU A 28 13.85 -22.09 3.80
N LYS A 29 14.71 -21.73 4.76
CA LYS A 29 14.31 -21.05 5.99
C LYS A 29 13.77 -19.63 5.76
N ALA A 30 14.28 -18.89 4.77
CA ALA A 30 13.75 -17.58 4.40
C ALA A 30 12.36 -17.67 3.74
N ALA A 31 12.10 -18.74 2.98
CA ALA A 31 10.78 -19.03 2.41
C ALA A 31 9.78 -19.41 3.52
N ASP A 32 10.15 -20.33 4.41
CA ASP A 32 9.29 -20.86 5.48
C ASP A 32 8.90 -19.79 6.50
N ASN A 33 9.87 -19.01 7.00
CA ASN A 33 9.66 -17.98 8.04
C ASN A 33 8.84 -16.75 7.57
N THR A 34 8.41 -16.76 6.29
CA THR A 34 7.61 -15.72 5.62
C THR A 34 6.19 -16.19 5.32
N ASN A 35 5.86 -17.47 5.56
CA ASN A 35 4.57 -18.09 5.23
C ASN A 35 3.63 -18.26 6.45
N ASP A 36 3.96 -17.60 7.56
CA ASP A 36 3.18 -17.59 8.81
C ASP A 36 1.95 -16.68 8.67
N ASP A 37 0.84 -17.27 8.21
CA ASP A 37 -0.47 -16.61 8.10
C ASP A 37 -1.20 -16.66 9.45
N PRO A 38 -1.51 -15.52 10.09
CA PRO A 38 -2.22 -15.50 11.36
C PRO A 38 -3.73 -15.62 11.11
N SER A 39 -4.17 -16.81 10.71
CA SER A 39 -5.57 -17.20 10.67
C SER A 39 -5.74 -18.72 10.74
N ASP A 40 -5.93 -19.24 11.95
CA ASP A 40 -7.17 -19.97 12.18
C ASP A 40 -7.70 -19.78 13.60
N ASP A 41 -9.02 -19.91 13.71
CA ASP A 41 -9.83 -19.84 14.93
C ASP A 41 -9.92 -21.27 15.47
N ASP A 42 -9.28 -21.58 16.60
CA ASP A 42 -9.36 -22.91 17.22
C ASP A 42 -10.08 -22.86 18.56
N GLU A 43 -11.12 -23.67 18.68
CA GLU A 43 -12.08 -23.66 19.78
C GLU A 43 -11.45 -24.15 21.09
N ALA A 44 -12.04 -23.71 22.21
CA ALA A 44 -11.59 -24.12 23.53
C ALA A 44 -11.87 -25.62 23.81
N GLU A 45 -10.80 -26.40 24.04
CA GLU A 45 -10.85 -27.56 24.94
C GLU A 45 -10.05 -27.27 26.22
N GLU A 46 -10.70 -27.45 27.37
CA GLU A 46 -10.00 -27.56 28.65
C GLU A 46 -9.17 -28.85 28.68
N PRO A 47 -8.08 -28.84 29.46
CA PRO A 47 -7.89 -29.95 30.38
C PRO A 47 -7.61 -29.51 31.82
N GLY A 48 -8.51 -29.94 32.71
CA GLY A 48 -8.21 -30.64 33.96
C GLY A 48 -6.98 -30.22 34.77
N ALA A 49 -7.25 -29.63 35.94
CA ALA A 49 -6.27 -29.48 37.00
C ALA A 49 -5.71 -30.82 37.51
N ASP A 50 -4.40 -30.86 37.78
CA ASP A 50 -3.86 -31.55 38.95
C ASP A 50 -2.61 -30.81 39.47
N GLU A 51 -2.28 -31.03 40.72
CA GLU A 51 -1.47 -30.15 41.57
C GLU A 51 0.02 -30.49 41.56
N GLN A 52 0.89 -29.47 41.61
CA GLN A 52 2.03 -29.54 42.56
C GLN A 52 2.65 -28.17 42.88
N GLU A 53 2.68 -27.88 44.18
CA GLU A 53 3.38 -26.74 44.78
C GLU A 53 4.90 -26.95 44.75
N GLN A 54 5.66 -25.88 44.49
CA GLN A 54 6.95 -25.71 45.15
C GLN A 54 7.30 -24.22 45.26
N ALA A 55 7.19 -23.68 46.46
CA ALA A 55 7.74 -22.38 46.81
C ALA A 55 9.22 -22.53 47.13
N ALA A 56 10.04 -21.61 46.61
CA ALA A 56 11.38 -21.34 47.10
C ALA A 56 11.56 -19.82 47.11
N ASP A 57 11.67 -19.28 48.32
CA ASP A 57 11.96 -17.89 48.64
C ASP A 57 13.43 -17.82 49.07
N GLU A 58 14.22 -16.92 48.50
CA GLU A 58 15.62 -16.68 48.90
C GLU A 58 16.02 -15.23 48.58
N ASP A 59 15.85 -14.38 49.58
CA ASP A 59 16.31 -12.98 49.68
C ASP A 59 17.69 -12.94 50.39
N GLU A 60 18.68 -12.20 49.87
CA GLU A 60 19.83 -11.53 50.56
C GLU A 60 20.81 -10.96 49.48
N ALA A 61 21.02 -9.64 49.38
CA ALA A 61 22.02 -8.79 50.08
C ALA A 61 23.36 -8.63 49.29
N ASP A 62 23.84 -7.43 48.89
CA ASP A 62 24.48 -6.31 49.65
C ASP A 62 26.00 -6.57 49.90
N ASP A 63 27.01 -5.76 49.53
CA ASP A 63 27.14 -4.42 48.86
C ASP A 63 28.54 -4.32 48.14
N ALA A 64 28.77 -3.32 47.24
CA ALA A 64 30.12 -2.79 46.92
C ALA A 64 30.15 -1.40 46.24
N ASP A 65 30.34 -0.36 47.06
CA ASP A 65 30.76 1.03 46.72
C ASP A 65 32.12 1.16 46.00
N GLU A 66 32.25 2.15 45.10
CA GLU A 66 33.47 2.95 44.86
C GLU A 66 33.07 4.32 44.26
N GLY A 67 33.36 5.42 44.98
CA GLY A 67 33.04 6.79 44.55
C GLY A 67 34.24 7.60 44.03
N GLU A 68 33.96 8.78 43.46
CA GLU A 68 34.94 9.86 43.30
C GLU A 68 34.26 11.24 43.45
N GLU A 69 35.00 12.24 43.94
CA GLU A 69 34.42 13.45 44.56
C GLU A 69 34.29 14.68 43.63
N GLY A 70 33.35 15.57 43.98
CA GLY A 70 33.62 17.01 44.05
C GLY A 70 33.10 17.92 42.94
N ASP A 71 32.09 18.75 43.25
CA ASP A 71 32.27 20.22 43.27
C ASP A 71 31.25 20.88 44.23
N ASP A 72 31.61 22.03 44.79
CA ASP A 72 30.90 22.73 45.87
C ASP A 72 30.26 24.04 45.37
N SER A 73 28.99 24.28 45.70
CA SER A 73 28.40 25.63 45.69
C SER A 73 27.06 25.68 46.44
N GLU A 74 27.08 26.00 47.74
CA GLU A 74 25.90 26.54 48.42
C GLU A 74 25.50 27.91 47.84
N SER A 75 24.23 28.09 47.44
CA SER A 75 23.55 29.41 47.46
C SER A 75 22.03 29.30 47.30
N ASP A 76 21.33 29.44 48.43
CA ASP A 76 20.10 30.24 48.65
C ASP A 76 18.85 30.11 47.73
N ASP A 77 17.76 29.66 48.37
CA ASP A 77 16.34 30.04 48.21
C ASP A 77 15.79 30.53 46.84
N ALA A 78 15.06 29.65 46.13
CA ALA A 78 13.87 30.03 45.36
C ALA A 78 12.98 28.83 44.96
N ASP A 79 11.79 28.78 45.57
CA ASP A 79 10.55 28.13 45.14
C ASP A 79 10.45 27.61 43.67
N ALA A 80 10.52 26.28 43.50
CA ALA A 80 9.94 25.56 42.36
C ALA A 80 9.80 24.06 42.66
N GLU A 81 8.65 23.62 43.18
CA GLU A 81 8.30 22.19 43.13
C GLU A 81 8.26 21.72 41.67
N PRO A 82 9.04 20.69 41.26
CA PRO A 82 8.75 20.00 40.03
C PRO A 82 7.42 19.26 40.23
N ALA A 83 6.34 19.83 39.71
CA ALA A 83 5.02 19.23 39.76
C ALA A 83 5.12 17.79 39.23
N LYS A 84 5.00 16.80 40.13
CA LYS A 84 5.06 15.38 39.77
C LYS A 84 3.98 15.13 38.72
N ALA A 85 4.40 14.89 37.48
CA ALA A 85 3.51 14.33 36.48
C ALA A 85 2.89 13.07 37.10
N PRO A 86 1.55 12.91 37.07
CA PRO A 86 0.91 11.75 37.66
C PRO A 86 1.50 10.50 37.01
N ALA A 87 1.93 9.54 37.83
CA ALA A 87 2.55 8.32 37.34
C ALA A 87 1.59 7.65 36.36
N VAL A 88 2.01 7.58 35.10
CA VAL A 88 1.19 7.07 34.00
C VAL A 88 1.21 5.54 34.09
N THR A 89 0.35 5.01 34.96
CA THR A 89 0.15 3.57 35.15
C THR A 89 -0.51 2.96 33.92
N ASP A 90 -0.23 1.69 33.63
CA ASP A 90 -0.74 1.01 32.43
C ASP A 90 -2.27 0.81 32.43
N GLU A 91 -2.89 0.95 33.60
CA GLU A 91 -4.33 0.93 33.83
C GLU A 91 -5.03 2.27 33.48
N ALA A 92 -4.29 3.37 33.33
CA ALA A 92 -4.88 4.67 33.03
C ALA A 92 -5.57 4.66 31.66
N GLU A 93 -6.84 5.08 31.63
CA GLU A 93 -7.62 5.23 30.40
C GLU A 93 -7.21 6.51 29.66
N VAL A 94 -6.86 6.37 28.38
CA VAL A 94 -6.66 7.49 27.46
C VAL A 94 -7.77 7.44 26.40
N GLU A 95 -8.43 8.58 26.21
CA GLU A 95 -9.36 8.77 25.09
C GLU A 95 -8.57 8.99 23.81
N VAL A 96 -8.52 7.95 22.97
CA VAL A 96 -7.87 7.99 21.65
C VAL A 96 -8.96 8.07 20.59
N THR A 97 -8.83 9.04 19.68
CA THR A 97 -9.77 9.20 18.57
C THR A 97 -9.34 8.33 17.40
N VAL A 98 -10.05 7.21 17.17
CA VAL A 98 -9.79 6.30 16.06
C VAL A 98 -10.92 6.44 15.04
N ASN A 99 -10.59 6.73 13.79
CA ASN A 99 -11.55 6.92 12.68
C ASN A 99 -12.69 7.95 12.94
N GLY A 100 -12.49 8.88 13.87
CA GLY A 100 -13.46 9.93 14.21
C GLY A 100 -14.40 9.59 15.38
N GLU A 101 -14.27 8.40 15.98
CA GLU A 101 -14.96 8.03 17.21
C GLU A 101 -13.98 8.06 18.39
N THR A 102 -14.41 8.63 19.51
CA THR A 102 -13.62 8.64 20.75
C THR A 102 -13.81 7.33 21.48
N GLN A 103 -12.77 6.51 21.57
CA GLN A 103 -12.77 5.27 22.33
C GLN A 103 -11.72 5.32 23.44
N LYS A 104 -12.03 4.69 24.56
CA LYS A 104 -11.18 4.64 25.74
C LYS A 104 -10.31 3.38 25.68
N PHE A 105 -9.00 3.57 25.66
CA PHE A 105 -8.02 2.49 25.69
C PHE A 105 -7.12 2.65 26.91
N THR A 106 -6.76 1.54 27.55
CA THR A 106 -5.75 1.56 28.61
C THR A 106 -4.36 1.73 28.02
N ILE A 107 -3.47 2.44 28.72
CA ILE A 107 -2.11 2.70 28.22
C ILE A 107 -1.31 1.40 28.03
N GLY A 108 -1.56 0.37 28.85
CA GLY A 108 -1.01 -0.97 28.64
C GLY A 108 -1.45 -1.61 27.32
N SER A 109 -2.71 -1.43 26.90
CA SER A 109 -3.20 -1.95 25.62
C SER A 109 -2.55 -1.23 24.43
N LEU A 110 -2.36 0.10 24.53
CA LEU A 110 -1.68 0.92 23.53
C LEU A 110 -0.18 0.58 23.43
N LYS A 111 0.51 0.42 24.56
CA LYS A 111 1.92 -0.03 24.58
C LYS A 111 2.07 -1.43 23.97
N ARG A 112 1.15 -2.36 24.28
CA ARG A 112 1.18 -3.71 23.69
C ARG A 112 0.96 -3.68 22.18
N LEU A 113 -0.01 -2.90 21.71
CA LEU A 113 -0.33 -2.78 20.28
C LEU A 113 0.82 -2.08 19.52
N ALA A 114 1.35 -0.97 20.04
CA ALA A 114 2.52 -0.31 19.46
C ALA A 114 3.77 -1.21 19.47
N GLY A 115 3.96 -2.04 20.50
CA GLY A 115 5.01 -3.06 20.54
C GLY A 115 4.83 -4.15 19.49
N GLN A 116 3.59 -4.60 19.25
CA GLN A 116 3.25 -5.56 18.21
C GLN A 116 3.47 -4.97 16.80
N GLU A 117 3.04 -3.74 16.54
CA GLU A 117 3.28 -3.04 15.27
C GLU A 117 4.76 -2.78 15.03
N ALA A 118 5.52 -2.39 16.06
CA ALA A 118 6.97 -2.19 15.96
C ALA A 118 7.70 -3.51 15.68
N ALA A 119 7.35 -4.60 16.38
CA ALA A 119 7.92 -5.93 16.14
C ALA A 119 7.59 -6.46 14.75
N LEU A 120 6.35 -6.29 14.27
CA LEU A 120 5.94 -6.70 12.92
C LEU A 120 6.64 -5.88 11.84
N THR A 121 6.82 -4.57 12.07
CA THR A 121 7.56 -3.67 11.16
C THR A 121 9.07 -3.98 11.13
N GLN A 122 9.66 -4.40 12.26
CA GLN A 122 11.04 -4.87 12.29
C GLN A 122 11.17 -6.23 11.60
N LYS A 123 10.27 -7.19 11.85
CA LYS A 123 10.24 -8.50 11.19
C LYS A 123 10.09 -8.37 9.66
N SER A 124 9.28 -7.43 9.17
CA SER A 124 9.14 -7.19 7.72
C SER A 124 10.41 -6.57 7.12
N GLN A 125 10.99 -5.55 7.76
CA GLN A 125 12.26 -4.97 7.30
C GLN A 125 13.42 -5.98 7.32
N GLU A 126 13.49 -6.84 8.33
CA GLU A 126 14.49 -7.92 8.40
C GLU A 126 14.25 -8.95 7.29
N ALA A 127 13.01 -9.40 7.06
CA ALA A 127 12.67 -10.34 6.00
C ALA A 127 13.03 -9.78 4.61
N ASP A 128 12.80 -8.49 4.36
CA ASP A 128 13.15 -7.83 3.10
C ASP A 128 14.68 -7.70 2.92
N LEU A 129 15.41 -7.38 3.99
CA LEU A 129 16.88 -7.36 3.98
C LEU A 129 17.51 -8.75 3.79
N VAL A 130 16.93 -9.78 4.40
CA VAL A 130 17.35 -11.18 4.23
C VAL A 130 17.05 -11.63 2.81
N GLY A 131 15.84 -11.37 2.28
CA GLY A 131 15.46 -11.69 0.91
C GLY A 131 16.34 -10.98 -0.14
N GLY A 132 16.66 -9.70 0.06
CA GLY A 132 17.56 -8.96 -0.82
C GLY A 132 19.01 -9.48 -0.79
N ARG A 133 19.53 -9.85 0.39
CA ARG A 133 20.85 -10.49 0.53
C ARG A 133 20.87 -11.88 -0.12
N ALA A 134 19.81 -12.66 0.05
CA ALA A 134 19.66 -13.97 -0.54
C ALA A 134 19.65 -13.86 -2.09
N ALA A 135 18.85 -12.96 -2.66
CA ALA A 135 18.84 -12.68 -4.10
C ALA A 135 20.24 -12.31 -4.64
N ALA A 136 20.96 -11.41 -3.95
CA ALA A 136 22.30 -11.00 -4.34
C ALA A 136 23.34 -12.14 -4.23
N ALA A 137 23.26 -12.96 -3.18
CA ALA A 137 24.13 -14.13 -3.00
C ALA A 137 23.90 -15.20 -4.08
N LEU A 138 22.63 -15.43 -4.46
CA LEU A 138 22.27 -16.37 -5.51
C LEU A 138 22.76 -15.89 -6.89
N GLN A 139 22.59 -14.60 -7.18
CA GLN A 139 23.12 -13.98 -8.40
C GLN A 139 24.66 -14.12 -8.48
N ALA A 140 25.38 -13.78 -7.40
CA ALA A 140 26.83 -13.92 -7.33
C ALA A 140 27.30 -15.38 -7.47
N ALA A 141 26.55 -16.35 -6.91
CA ALA A 141 26.85 -17.77 -7.07
C ALA A 141 26.65 -18.25 -8.52
N ILE A 142 25.62 -17.77 -9.23
CA ILE A 142 25.42 -18.05 -10.65
C ILE A 142 26.58 -17.48 -11.47
N GLU A 143 26.98 -16.23 -11.21
CA GLU A 143 28.08 -15.57 -11.91
C GLU A 143 29.41 -16.31 -11.69
N ALA A 144 29.75 -16.68 -10.45
CA ALA A 144 30.96 -17.45 -10.14
C ALA A 144 30.98 -18.82 -10.85
N VAL A 145 29.87 -19.56 -10.87
CA VAL A 145 29.81 -20.86 -11.57
C VAL A 145 29.79 -20.67 -13.10
N GLN A 146 29.32 -19.53 -13.60
CA GLN A 146 29.43 -19.17 -15.02
C GLN A 146 30.90 -18.86 -15.40
N GLU A 147 31.68 -18.24 -14.52
CA GLU A 147 33.13 -18.09 -14.70
C GLU A 147 33.85 -19.45 -14.68
N ASP A 148 33.51 -20.36 -13.76
CA ASP A 148 34.01 -21.74 -13.73
C ASP A 148 33.69 -22.53 -15.02
N LEU A 149 32.56 -22.24 -15.67
CA LEU A 149 32.11 -22.86 -16.92
C LEU A 149 32.73 -22.23 -18.18
N SER A 150 33.12 -20.95 -18.12
CA SER A 150 33.75 -20.22 -19.22
C SER A 150 34.89 -20.98 -19.93
N PRO A 151 35.90 -21.55 -19.22
CA PRO A 151 36.98 -22.30 -19.87
C PRO A 151 36.53 -23.61 -20.52
N TYR A 152 35.29 -24.07 -20.30
CA TYR A 152 34.70 -25.28 -20.88
C TYR A 152 33.66 -25.02 -21.98
N ALA A 153 33.24 -23.76 -22.18
CA ALA A 153 32.15 -23.42 -23.09
C ALA A 153 32.49 -23.67 -24.58
N ASP A 154 33.71 -23.31 -25.00
CA ASP A 154 34.18 -23.42 -26.39
C ASP A 154 35.08 -24.66 -26.62
N VAL A 155 35.08 -25.62 -25.70
CA VAL A 155 35.99 -26.78 -25.70
C VAL A 155 35.45 -27.92 -26.57
N ASP A 156 36.17 -28.25 -27.65
CA ASP A 156 35.91 -29.47 -28.41
C ASP A 156 36.48 -30.70 -27.68
N TRP A 157 35.62 -31.34 -26.89
CA TRP A 157 35.93 -32.54 -26.13
C TRP A 157 36.47 -33.70 -26.98
N LEU A 158 36.14 -33.79 -28.27
CA LEU A 158 36.65 -34.84 -29.16
C LEU A 158 38.11 -34.58 -29.56
N VAL A 159 38.51 -33.30 -29.64
CA VAL A 159 39.89 -32.90 -29.88
C VAL A 159 40.74 -33.08 -28.62
N LEU A 160 40.23 -32.67 -27.44
CA LEU A 160 40.96 -32.87 -26.19
C LEU A 160 41.18 -34.36 -25.87
N GLN A 161 40.23 -35.23 -26.17
CA GLN A 161 40.39 -36.69 -26.01
C GLN A 161 41.58 -37.27 -26.81
N GLN A 162 42.01 -36.59 -27.88
CA GLN A 162 43.14 -37.01 -28.72
C GLN A 162 44.47 -36.34 -28.34
N GLN A 163 44.43 -35.30 -27.49
CA GLN A 163 45.59 -34.46 -27.16
C GLN A 163 46.05 -34.59 -25.70
N LEU A 164 45.14 -34.88 -24.77
CA LEU A 164 45.43 -35.07 -23.35
C LEU A 164 45.56 -36.55 -23.00
N ASP A 165 46.23 -36.83 -21.88
CA ASP A 165 46.24 -38.17 -21.30
C ASP A 165 44.84 -38.57 -20.79
N PRO A 166 44.47 -39.87 -20.81
CA PRO A 166 43.10 -40.32 -20.49
C PRO A 166 42.62 -39.94 -19.08
N GLU A 167 43.54 -39.80 -18.12
CA GLU A 167 43.26 -39.44 -16.73
C GLU A 167 42.97 -37.93 -16.59
N GLU A 168 43.76 -37.08 -17.23
CA GLU A 168 43.58 -35.62 -17.27
C GLU A 168 42.29 -35.25 -18.03
N PHE A 169 42.02 -35.93 -19.15
CA PHE A 169 40.76 -35.80 -19.88
C PHE A 169 39.54 -36.19 -19.03
N ALA A 170 39.63 -37.29 -18.27
CA ALA A 170 38.55 -37.71 -17.37
C ALA A 170 38.31 -36.67 -16.26
N TRP A 171 39.38 -36.12 -15.68
CA TRP A 171 39.32 -35.06 -14.66
C TRP A 171 38.63 -33.79 -15.18
N HIS A 172 39.04 -33.26 -16.34
CA HIS A 172 38.40 -32.08 -16.95
C HIS A 172 36.93 -32.32 -17.27
N ARG A 173 36.59 -33.50 -17.79
CA ARG A 173 35.20 -33.87 -18.09
C ARG A 173 34.34 -33.98 -16.84
N GLU A 174 34.87 -34.53 -15.75
CA GLU A 174 34.18 -34.61 -14.47
C GLU A 174 33.97 -33.21 -13.88
N ASN A 175 34.99 -32.35 -13.93
CA ASN A 175 34.90 -30.99 -13.41
C ASN A 175 33.88 -30.14 -14.18
N ALA A 176 33.91 -30.17 -15.52
CA ALA A 176 32.91 -29.51 -16.35
C ALA A 176 31.48 -30.05 -16.08
N ALA A 177 31.33 -31.36 -15.87
CA ALA A 177 30.05 -31.95 -15.50
C ALA A 177 29.57 -31.54 -14.09
N LYS A 178 30.48 -31.32 -13.13
CA LYS A 178 30.15 -30.75 -11.80
C LYS A 178 29.73 -29.29 -11.91
N ALA A 179 30.50 -28.45 -12.59
CA ALA A 179 30.18 -27.05 -12.81
C ALA A 179 28.83 -26.86 -13.53
N HIS A 180 28.57 -27.64 -14.60
CA HIS A 180 27.27 -27.62 -15.29
C HIS A 180 26.10 -28.05 -14.38
N LYS A 181 26.28 -29.05 -13.50
CA LYS A 181 25.25 -29.45 -12.53
C LYS A 181 24.98 -28.34 -11.50
N ARG A 182 26.02 -27.71 -10.95
CA ARG A 182 25.92 -26.56 -10.04
C ARG A 182 25.15 -25.41 -10.70
N TYR A 183 25.53 -25.03 -11.92
CA TYR A 183 24.85 -24.00 -12.71
C TYR A 183 23.37 -24.32 -12.93
N THR A 184 23.05 -25.55 -13.39
CA THR A 184 21.67 -25.96 -13.64
C THR A 184 20.83 -25.92 -12.36
N LYS A 185 21.40 -26.32 -11.22
CA LYS A 185 20.73 -26.26 -9.91
C LYS A 185 20.48 -24.81 -9.47
N LEU A 186 21.51 -23.96 -9.54
CA LEU A 186 21.43 -22.55 -9.15
C LEU A 186 20.42 -21.77 -10.00
N VAL A 187 20.41 -21.95 -11.31
CA VAL A 187 19.43 -21.35 -12.23
C VAL A 187 18.02 -21.85 -11.95
N GLY A 188 17.86 -23.15 -11.64
CA GLY A 188 16.58 -23.70 -11.19
C GLY A 188 16.06 -23.01 -9.92
N THR A 189 16.90 -22.91 -8.89
CA THR A 189 16.55 -22.21 -7.64
C THR A 189 16.30 -20.71 -7.84
N ALA A 190 16.98 -20.06 -8.81
CA ALA A 190 16.70 -18.68 -9.20
C ALA A 190 15.26 -18.52 -9.69
N GLN A 191 14.86 -19.40 -10.62
CA GLN A 191 13.55 -19.36 -11.26
C GLN A 191 12.42 -19.71 -10.27
N GLU A 192 12.67 -20.61 -9.32
CA GLU A 192 11.74 -20.92 -8.22
C GLU A 192 11.60 -19.73 -7.23
N PHE A 193 12.71 -19.07 -6.89
CA PHE A 193 12.71 -17.87 -6.05
C PHE A 193 11.97 -16.70 -6.71
N GLU A 194 12.21 -16.43 -8.00
CA GLU A 194 11.48 -15.41 -8.77
C GLU A 194 9.98 -15.69 -8.83
N GLN A 195 9.57 -16.94 -9.09
CA GLN A 195 8.16 -17.34 -9.07
C GLN A 195 7.53 -17.13 -7.70
N THR A 196 8.26 -17.45 -6.62
CA THR A 196 7.79 -17.27 -5.24
C THR A 196 7.62 -15.79 -4.89
N LEU A 197 8.55 -14.93 -5.30
CA LEU A 197 8.42 -13.47 -5.14
C LEU A 197 7.24 -12.90 -5.94
N GLN A 198 7.05 -13.32 -7.19
CA GLN A 198 5.90 -12.89 -8.01
C GLN A 198 4.57 -13.37 -7.41
N ALA A 199 4.51 -14.61 -6.91
CA ALA A 199 3.34 -15.14 -6.21
C ALA A 199 3.04 -14.35 -4.93
N ARG A 200 4.06 -14.02 -4.12
CA ARG A 200 3.90 -13.19 -2.91
C ARG A 200 3.38 -11.80 -3.26
N GLN A 201 3.98 -11.12 -4.24
CA GLN A 201 3.57 -9.78 -4.66
C GLN A 201 2.14 -9.75 -5.22
N THR A 202 1.74 -10.74 -6.02
CA THR A 202 0.39 -10.82 -6.58
C THR A 202 -0.65 -11.17 -5.52
N ASN A 203 -0.34 -12.05 -4.57
CA ASN A 203 -1.21 -12.35 -3.43
C ASN A 203 -1.38 -11.14 -2.50
N GLU A 204 -0.31 -10.41 -2.21
CA GLU A 204 -0.40 -9.19 -1.41
C GLU A 204 -1.21 -8.09 -2.11
N SER A 205 -0.96 -7.85 -3.40
CA SER A 205 -1.76 -6.92 -4.21
C SER A 205 -3.25 -7.30 -4.19
N ARG A 206 -3.56 -8.60 -4.33
CA ARG A 206 -4.93 -9.12 -4.22
C ARG A 206 -5.54 -8.90 -2.84
N ARG A 207 -4.80 -9.14 -1.75
CA ARG A 207 -5.23 -8.88 -0.36
C ARG A 207 -5.53 -7.39 -0.15
N GLN A 208 -4.63 -6.51 -0.59
CA GLN A 208 -4.83 -5.06 -0.51
C GLN A 208 -6.04 -4.60 -1.34
N ALA A 209 -6.21 -5.12 -2.57
CA ALA A 209 -7.37 -4.84 -3.41
C ALA A 209 -8.69 -5.30 -2.77
N GLN A 210 -8.71 -6.46 -2.10
CA GLN A 210 -9.88 -6.93 -1.35
C GLN A 210 -10.19 -6.03 -0.15
N ALA A 211 -9.20 -5.65 0.65
CA ALA A 211 -9.37 -4.70 1.75
C ALA A 211 -9.89 -3.33 1.27
N CYS A 212 -9.33 -2.82 0.18
CA CYS A 212 -9.76 -1.61 -0.50
C CYS A 212 -11.23 -1.68 -0.94
N LEU A 213 -11.67 -2.80 -1.52
CA LEU A 213 -13.07 -3.02 -1.90
C LEU A 213 -14.02 -3.09 -0.70
N GLN A 214 -13.58 -3.59 0.46
CA GLN A 214 -14.39 -3.55 1.69
C GLN A 214 -14.54 -2.10 2.20
N GLU A 215 -13.45 -1.35 2.31
CA GLU A 215 -13.47 0.06 2.76
C GLU A 215 -14.27 0.96 1.79
N LEU A 216 -14.21 0.69 0.49
CA LEU A 216 -14.99 1.42 -0.51
C LEU A 216 -16.49 1.09 -0.45
N LYS A 217 -16.87 -0.16 -0.18
CA LYS A 217 -18.29 -0.52 0.01
C LYS A 217 -18.89 0.10 1.27
N ALA A 218 -18.11 0.25 2.33
CA ALA A 218 -18.54 0.93 3.56
C ALA A 218 -18.78 2.43 3.33
N ASP A 219 -17.82 3.13 2.70
CA ASP A 219 -17.88 4.58 2.51
C ASP A 219 -18.70 5.04 1.28
N VAL A 220 -18.92 4.16 0.31
CA VAL A 220 -19.59 4.48 -0.96
C VAL A 220 -20.83 3.59 -1.16
N PRO A 221 -22.03 4.06 -0.79
CA PRO A 221 -23.25 3.24 -0.82
C PRO A 221 -23.75 2.84 -2.23
N GLU A 222 -23.08 3.29 -3.29
CA GLU A 222 -23.36 2.90 -4.69
C GLU A 222 -22.13 2.27 -5.38
N TRP A 223 -21.16 1.73 -4.63
CA TRP A 223 -19.95 1.15 -5.23
C TRP A 223 -20.27 -0.04 -6.14
N ASN A 224 -19.85 0.05 -7.40
CA ASN A 224 -20.07 -0.98 -8.42
C ASN A 224 -19.01 -0.89 -9.54
N ASP A 225 -18.88 -1.96 -10.32
CA ASP A 225 -17.83 -2.10 -11.35
C ASP A 225 -17.89 -1.00 -12.44
N LYS A 226 -19.08 -0.45 -12.73
CA LYS A 226 -19.22 0.65 -13.70
C LYS A 226 -18.66 1.94 -13.12
N LEU A 227 -19.03 2.28 -11.89
CA LEU A 227 -18.48 3.42 -11.16
C LEU A 227 -16.95 3.32 -11.07
N TYR A 228 -16.41 2.11 -10.81
CA TYR A 228 -14.97 1.86 -10.86
C TYR A 228 -14.40 2.16 -12.25
N SER A 229 -14.96 1.59 -13.33
CA SER A 229 -14.49 1.86 -14.69
C SER A 229 -14.58 3.33 -15.12
N ASP A 230 -15.62 4.06 -14.67
CA ASP A 230 -15.78 5.50 -14.91
C ASP A 230 -14.69 6.32 -14.19
N ILE A 231 -14.34 5.92 -12.95
CA ILE A 231 -13.24 6.53 -12.18
C ILE A 231 -11.89 6.27 -12.86
N LEU A 232 -11.62 5.04 -13.35
CA LEU A 232 -10.39 4.72 -14.08
C LEU A 232 -10.30 5.52 -15.39
N ALA A 233 -11.38 5.56 -16.18
CA ALA A 233 -11.44 6.31 -17.42
C ALA A 233 -11.26 7.83 -17.22
N PHE A 234 -11.74 8.37 -16.09
CA PHE A 234 -11.45 9.74 -15.69
C PHE A 234 -9.96 9.94 -15.36
N GLY A 235 -9.34 9.04 -14.60
CA GLY A 235 -7.90 9.09 -14.30
C GLY A 235 -7.03 9.08 -15.56
N VAL A 236 -7.31 8.18 -16.51
CA VAL A 236 -6.61 8.12 -17.81
C VAL A 236 -6.83 9.40 -18.62
N LYS A 237 -8.03 9.96 -18.61
CA LYS A 237 -8.36 11.22 -19.30
C LYS A 237 -7.60 12.43 -18.75
N GLU A 238 -7.39 12.48 -17.43
CA GLU A 238 -6.60 13.55 -16.78
C GLU A 238 -5.07 13.31 -16.88
N GLY A 239 -4.64 12.21 -17.51
CA GLY A 239 -3.26 11.96 -17.91
C GLY A 239 -2.48 10.94 -17.06
N LEU A 240 -3.14 10.20 -16.17
CA LEU A 240 -2.48 9.11 -15.44
C LEU A 240 -2.34 7.86 -16.35
N PRO A 241 -1.26 7.07 -16.25
CA PRO A 241 -1.11 5.82 -16.99
C PRO A 241 -2.18 4.79 -16.60
N GLU A 242 -2.69 4.04 -17.59
CA GLU A 242 -3.70 2.99 -17.36
C GLU A 242 -3.20 1.87 -16.44
N ALA A 243 -1.91 1.52 -16.52
CA ALA A 243 -1.25 0.58 -15.62
C ALA A 243 -1.27 1.08 -14.17
N ASP A 244 -0.82 2.31 -13.92
CA ASP A 244 -0.81 2.91 -12.59
C ASP A 244 -2.22 2.98 -11.99
N VAL A 245 -3.20 3.39 -12.81
CA VAL A 245 -4.60 3.59 -12.41
C VAL A 245 -5.31 2.27 -12.08
N SER A 246 -5.03 1.20 -12.82
CA SER A 246 -5.56 -0.14 -12.53
C SER A 246 -4.83 -0.84 -11.37
N ALA A 247 -3.60 -0.43 -11.05
CA ALA A 247 -2.82 -0.92 -9.90
C ALA A 247 -3.12 -0.20 -8.57
N ILE A 248 -4.06 0.76 -8.52
CA ILE A 248 -4.39 1.50 -7.29
C ILE A 248 -5.10 0.60 -6.27
N THR A 249 -4.32 0.03 -5.34
CA THR A 249 -4.85 -0.71 -4.18
C THR A 249 -5.24 0.19 -3.00
N ASN A 250 -5.01 1.51 -3.08
CA ASN A 250 -5.29 2.43 -1.98
C ASN A 250 -6.69 3.07 -2.08
N PRO A 251 -7.61 2.83 -1.12
CA PRO A 251 -8.98 3.32 -1.17
C PRO A 251 -9.09 4.85 -1.09
N LYS A 252 -8.15 5.53 -0.41
CA LYS A 252 -8.14 7.01 -0.29
C LYS A 252 -7.89 7.68 -1.64
N VAL A 253 -7.08 7.05 -2.50
CA VAL A 253 -6.76 7.55 -3.85
C VAL A 253 -7.98 7.41 -4.78
N LEU A 254 -8.66 6.26 -4.75
CA LEU A 254 -9.91 6.05 -5.50
C LEU A 254 -11.03 6.98 -5.03
N LYS A 255 -11.14 7.23 -3.70
CA LYS A 255 -12.05 8.25 -3.13
C LYS A 255 -11.72 9.66 -3.62
N LEU A 256 -10.45 10.01 -3.80
CA LEU A 256 -10.02 11.32 -4.31
C LEU A 256 -10.33 11.48 -5.81
N LEU A 257 -9.99 10.49 -6.64
CA LEU A 257 -10.33 10.47 -8.07
C LEU A 257 -11.84 10.60 -8.29
N ARG A 258 -12.66 9.86 -7.51
CA ARG A 258 -14.13 9.99 -7.55
C ARG A 258 -14.60 11.41 -7.21
N LYS A 259 -14.00 12.06 -6.20
CA LYS A 259 -14.32 13.45 -5.82
C LYS A 259 -13.95 14.44 -6.94
N ALA A 260 -12.80 14.27 -7.59
CA ALA A 260 -12.38 15.09 -8.73
C ALA A 260 -13.35 14.93 -9.92
N MET A 261 -13.68 13.68 -10.28
CA MET A 261 -14.65 13.36 -11.33
C MET A 261 -16.02 14.03 -11.08
N LEU A 262 -16.56 13.91 -9.85
CA LEU A 262 -17.82 14.54 -9.46
C LEU A 262 -17.75 16.07 -9.47
N TYR A 263 -16.61 16.66 -9.13
CA TYR A 263 -16.40 18.11 -9.16
C TYR A 263 -16.44 18.67 -10.58
N ASP A 264 -15.80 18.01 -11.55
CA ASP A 264 -15.82 18.48 -12.94
C ASP A 264 -17.15 18.20 -13.65
N GLN A 265 -17.82 17.09 -13.33
CA GLN A 265 -19.23 16.89 -13.69
C GLN A 265 -20.12 18.01 -13.11
N GLY A 266 -19.91 18.38 -11.84
CA GLY A 266 -20.59 19.48 -11.17
C GLY A 266 -20.37 20.83 -11.85
N LYS A 267 -19.13 21.16 -12.26
CA LYS A 267 -18.84 22.36 -13.07
C LYS A 267 -19.57 22.36 -14.40
N ALA A 268 -19.61 21.22 -15.10
CA ALA A 268 -20.29 21.10 -16.40
C ALA A 268 -21.82 21.27 -16.26
N VAL A 269 -22.41 20.88 -15.13
CA VAL A 269 -23.82 21.11 -14.83
C VAL A 269 -24.07 22.55 -14.36
N ALA A 270 -23.23 23.13 -13.50
CA ALA A 270 -23.37 24.51 -13.04
C ALA A 270 -23.18 25.55 -14.16
N THR A 271 -22.36 25.24 -15.17
CA THR A 271 -22.19 26.08 -16.38
C THR A 271 -23.34 25.94 -17.38
N LYS A 272 -24.24 24.95 -17.24
CA LYS A 272 -25.61 25.05 -17.80
C LYS A 272 -26.37 26.09 -17.00
N LYS A 273 -26.08 27.35 -17.34
CA LYS A 273 -26.71 28.59 -16.92
C LYS A 273 -28.16 28.32 -16.53
N VAL A 274 -28.49 28.51 -15.25
CA VAL A 274 -29.86 28.45 -14.75
C VAL A 274 -30.70 29.30 -15.69
N GLN A 275 -31.50 28.64 -16.53
CA GLN A 275 -32.49 29.30 -17.37
C GLN A 275 -33.42 29.96 -16.38
N ALA A 276 -33.27 31.28 -16.21
CA ALA A 276 -33.95 32.01 -15.15
C ALA A 276 -35.44 31.69 -15.26
N ALA A 277 -35.96 30.96 -14.25
CA ALA A 277 -37.31 30.43 -14.28
C ALA A 277 -38.23 31.57 -14.71
N PRO A 278 -38.99 31.42 -15.82
CA PRO A 278 -39.55 32.54 -16.55
C PRO A 278 -40.31 33.39 -15.55
N THR A 279 -39.79 34.60 -15.29
CA THR A 279 -40.29 35.43 -14.19
C THR A 279 -41.77 35.56 -14.42
N LYS A 280 -42.56 34.98 -13.49
CA LYS A 280 -43.99 34.83 -13.66
C LYS A 280 -44.56 36.23 -13.66
N VAL A 281 -44.65 36.82 -14.85
CA VAL A 281 -45.22 38.15 -15.07
C VAL A 281 -46.66 38.03 -14.61
N LEU A 282 -46.87 38.47 -13.36
CA LEU A 282 -48.18 38.65 -12.77
C LEU A 282 -48.98 39.39 -13.82
N LYS A 283 -49.96 38.68 -14.41
CA LYS A 283 -50.71 39.08 -15.60
C LYS A 283 -51.03 40.56 -15.46
N GLY A 284 -50.29 41.38 -16.22
CA GLY A 284 -50.27 42.82 -15.99
C GLY A 284 -51.69 43.31 -15.91
N THR A 285 -52.05 43.94 -14.79
CA THR A 285 -53.34 44.61 -14.62
C THR A 285 -53.56 45.43 -15.88
N ALA A 286 -54.61 45.07 -16.63
CA ALA A 286 -54.71 45.41 -18.04
C ALA A 286 -54.39 46.88 -18.24
N ARG A 287 -53.25 47.17 -18.88
CA ARG A 287 -52.83 48.55 -19.15
C ARG A 287 -53.96 49.14 -19.98
N GLN A 288 -54.80 49.94 -19.36
CA GLN A 288 -55.87 50.63 -20.06
C GLN A 288 -55.18 51.43 -21.16
N GLU A 289 -55.46 51.08 -22.41
CA GLU A 289 -55.12 51.99 -23.50
C GLU A 289 -55.73 53.34 -23.15
N PRO A 290 -55.00 54.45 -23.32
CA PRO A 290 -55.54 55.77 -23.04
C PRO A 290 -56.86 55.89 -23.80
N ALA A 291 -57.93 56.31 -23.13
CA ALA A 291 -59.31 56.16 -23.63
C ALA A 291 -59.51 56.67 -25.07
N LYS A 292 -58.71 57.67 -25.46
CA LYS A 292 -58.56 58.24 -26.81
C LYS A 292 -58.21 57.21 -27.90
N ALA A 293 -57.25 56.32 -27.65
CA ALA A 293 -56.87 55.25 -28.58
C ALA A 293 -58.00 54.24 -28.78
N ALA A 294 -58.69 53.87 -27.70
CA ALA A 294 -59.85 52.98 -27.74
C ALA A 294 -61.05 53.61 -28.47
N THR A 295 -61.24 54.93 -28.39
CA THR A 295 -62.27 55.63 -29.17
C THR A 295 -61.92 55.75 -30.65
N ALA A 296 -60.67 56.08 -31.00
CA ALA A 296 -60.24 56.18 -32.40
C ALA A 296 -60.41 54.84 -33.14
N LYS A 297 -59.98 53.73 -32.51
CA LYS A 297 -60.10 52.37 -33.07
C LYS A 297 -61.55 51.89 -33.21
N LYS A 298 -62.46 52.37 -32.35
CA LYS A 298 -63.91 52.15 -32.46
C LYS A 298 -64.56 53.00 -33.57
N ALA A 299 -64.10 54.23 -33.79
CA ALA A 299 -64.53 55.04 -34.92
C ALA A 299 -64.05 54.42 -36.25
N GLU A 300 -62.81 53.95 -36.31
CA GLU A 300 -62.21 53.34 -37.50
C GLU A 300 -62.91 52.04 -37.92
N SER A 301 -63.20 51.15 -36.96
CA SER A 301 -63.98 49.93 -37.21
C SER A 301 -65.47 50.19 -37.54
N ARG A 302 -66.03 51.35 -37.13
CA ARG A 302 -67.35 51.78 -37.59
C ARG A 302 -67.29 52.29 -39.03
N LEU A 303 -66.38 53.19 -39.35
CA LEU A 303 -66.16 53.71 -40.70
C LEU A 303 -65.94 52.57 -41.72
N ALA A 304 -65.10 51.58 -41.37
CA ALA A 304 -64.86 50.41 -42.21
C ALA A 304 -66.11 49.54 -42.48
N ARG A 305 -67.18 49.70 -41.68
CA ARG A 305 -68.45 48.97 -41.80
C ARG A 305 -69.59 49.80 -42.38
N THR A 306 -69.61 51.12 -42.16
CA THR A 306 -70.71 52.02 -42.55
C THR A 306 -70.37 52.91 -43.75
N GLY A 307 -69.09 53.20 -43.98
CA GLY A 307 -68.63 54.11 -45.04
C GLY A 307 -69.14 55.55 -44.92
N SER A 308 -69.64 55.98 -43.75
CA SER A 308 -70.33 57.26 -43.62
C SER A 308 -69.37 58.44 -43.40
N ASP A 309 -69.67 59.59 -44.01
CA ASP A 309 -68.89 60.82 -43.85
C ASP A 309 -68.81 61.28 -42.38
N SER A 310 -69.85 61.02 -41.59
CA SER A 310 -69.87 61.35 -40.16
C SER A 310 -68.96 60.45 -39.32
N ASP A 311 -68.85 59.15 -39.64
CA ASP A 311 -67.86 58.27 -39.02
C ASP A 311 -66.43 58.63 -39.50
N ALA A 312 -66.25 59.13 -40.73
CA ALA A 312 -64.95 59.60 -41.25
C ALA A 312 -64.44 60.84 -40.50
N VAL A 313 -65.31 61.81 -40.25
CA VAL A 313 -64.98 62.98 -39.41
C VAL A 313 -64.67 62.55 -37.97
N ALA A 314 -65.37 61.56 -37.42
CA ALA A 314 -65.08 61.04 -36.09
C ALA A 314 -63.70 60.37 -35.99
N VAL A 315 -63.27 59.64 -37.03
CA VAL A 315 -61.90 59.08 -37.12
C VAL A 315 -60.87 60.20 -37.23
N LEU A 316 -61.13 61.23 -38.04
CA LEU A 316 -60.21 62.35 -38.20
C LEU A 316 -60.02 63.11 -36.87
N MET A 317 -61.11 63.53 -36.23
CA MET A 317 -61.06 64.27 -34.96
C MET A 317 -60.46 63.42 -33.84
N GLY A 318 -60.77 62.12 -33.79
CA GLY A 318 -60.20 61.17 -32.82
C GLY A 318 -58.70 60.90 -32.97
N ARG A 319 -58.05 61.35 -34.07
CA ARG A 319 -56.60 61.26 -34.29
C ARG A 319 -55.82 62.51 -33.86
N TRP A 320 -56.50 63.63 -33.60
CA TRP A 320 -55.88 64.92 -33.27
C TRP A 320 -56.27 65.47 -31.87
N ALA A 321 -57.06 64.71 -31.10
CA ALA A 321 -57.55 65.07 -29.76
C ALA A 321 -56.94 64.19 -28.66
#